data_AF-A0A4Y2FZI1-F1
#
_entry.id   AF-A0A4Y2FZI1-F1
#
_cell.length_a   1.000
_cell.length_b   1.000
_cell.length_c   1.000
_cell.angle_alpha   90.00
_cell.angle_beta   90.00
_cell.angle_gamma   90.00
#
_symmetry.space_group_name_H-M   'P 1'
#
loop_
_entity.id
_entity.type
_entity.pdbx_description
1 polymer ?
#
loop_
_entity_poly.entity_id
_entity_poly.type
_entity_poly.pdbx_seq_one_letter_code
_entity_poly.pdbx_strand_id
1 'polypeptide(L)'
;MAHKKSLEALDRTVRDLRKNDKLLGGSLLLLAGDFRQTLPVILNSTPADELNACLKTSPLWKFVERFTLKSNIRVRFCRNEAAQHFADILQQIGEGTFPTDSNGEISFTDDFALKLKRFKNCSTKFIQA
;
A
#
# COMPACT_ATOMS: atom_id res chain seq x y z
N MET A 1 -0.18 3.08 8.31
CA MET A 1 0.57 1.83 8.04
C MET A 1 1.11 1.24 9.34
N ALA A 2 1.30 -0.08 9.46
CA ALA A 2 1.79 -0.70 10.69
C ALA A 2 3.30 -0.48 10.90
N HIS A 3 3.72 -0.29 12.15
CA HIS A 3 5.12 -0.16 12.54
C HIS A 3 5.80 -1.55 12.58
N LYS A 4 7.08 -1.65 12.20
CA LYS A 4 7.81 -2.94 12.18
C LYS A 4 7.80 -3.67 13.52
N LYS A 5 7.84 -2.90 14.62
CA LYS A 5 7.81 -3.43 15.99
C LYS A 5 6.53 -4.19 16.30
N SER A 6 5.41 -3.86 15.66
CA SER A 6 4.16 -4.62 15.80
C SER A 6 4.30 -6.02 15.20
N LEU A 7 4.95 -6.17 14.05
CA LEU A 7 5.21 -7.48 13.44
C LEU A 7 6.22 -8.30 14.26
N GLU A 8 7.27 -7.65 14.76
CA GLU A 8 8.28 -8.29 15.63
C GLU A 8 7.67 -8.76 16.96
N ALA A 9 6.82 -7.93 17.57
CA ALA A 9 6.09 -8.29 18.77
C ALA A 9 5.12 -9.45 18.53
N LEU A 10 4.39 -9.43 17.41
CA LEU A 10 3.51 -10.52 17.01
C LEU A 10 4.27 -11.84 16.89
N ASP A 11 5.42 -11.84 16.21
CA ASP A 11 6.27 -13.03 16.08
C ASP A 11 6.69 -13.60 17.44
N ARG A 12 7.24 -12.75 18.31
CA ARG A 12 7.62 -13.16 19.67
C ARG A 12 6.44 -13.73 20.45
N THR A 13 5.31 -13.02 20.46
CA THR A 13 4.11 -13.45 21.18
C THR A 13 3.58 -14.79 20.68
N VAL A 14 3.56 -15.03 19.36
CA VAL A 14 3.05 -16.31 18.83
C VAL A 14 4.01 -17.45 19.14
N ARG A 15 5.33 -17.22 19.10
CA ARG A 15 6.33 -18.23 19.52
C ARG A 15 6.16 -18.61 20.98
N ASP A 16 6.00 -17.61 21.86
CA ASP A 16 5.80 -17.82 23.29
C ASP A 16 4.50 -18.60 23.57
N LEU A 17 3.39 -18.20 22.95
CA LEU A 17 2.09 -18.85 23.11
C LEU A 17 2.09 -20.30 22.61
N ARG A 18 2.79 -20.59 21.50
CA ARG A 18 2.85 -21.93 20.92
C ARG A 18 3.99 -22.78 21.47
N LYS A 19 4.86 -22.21 22.32
CA LYS A 19 6.12 -22.84 22.78
C LYS A 19 6.93 -23.42 21.62
N ASN A 20 7.06 -22.64 20.54
CA ASN A 20 7.71 -23.07 19.30
C ASN A 20 8.55 -21.92 18.73
N ASP A 21 9.86 -22.14 18.62
CA ASP A 21 10.81 -21.10 18.19
C ASP A 21 10.84 -20.86 16.68
N LYS A 22 10.09 -21.64 15.88
CA LYS A 22 9.91 -21.38 14.45
C LYS A 22 9.27 -20.00 14.24
N LEU A 23 9.52 -19.39 13.08
CA LEU A 23 8.90 -18.12 12.68
C LEU A 23 7.37 -18.17 12.88
N LEU A 24 6.83 -17.17 13.58
CA LEU A 24 5.43 -17.09 14.01
C LEU A 24 4.91 -18.36 14.70
N GLY A 25 5.75 -19.04 15.48
CA GLY A 25 5.42 -20.33 16.09
C GLY A 25 5.07 -21.43 15.09
N GLY A 26 5.50 -21.30 13.83
CA GLY A 26 5.13 -22.18 12.72
C GLY A 26 3.76 -21.88 12.12
N SER A 27 3.23 -20.66 12.30
CA SER A 27 1.95 -20.22 11.72
C SER A 27 2.19 -19.50 10.40
N LEU A 28 1.24 -19.62 9.48
CA LEU A 28 1.22 -18.81 8.26
C LEU A 28 0.67 -17.42 8.57
N LEU A 29 1.33 -16.37 8.08
CA LEU A 29 0.84 -15.00 8.12
C LEU A 29 0.77 -14.43 6.72
N LEU A 30 -0.42 -13.94 6.37
CA LEU A 30 -0.62 -13.18 5.15
C LEU A 30 -0.61 -11.69 5.49
N LEU A 31 0.37 -10.98 4.92
CA LEU A 31 0.43 -9.53 4.97
C LEU A 31 -0.22 -8.97 3.70
N ALA A 32 -1.16 -8.05 3.86
CA ALA A 32 -1.80 -7.33 2.76
C ALA A 32 -1.68 -5.83 2.99
N GLY A 33 -1.25 -5.10 1.96
CA GLY A 33 -1.09 -3.65 2.03
C GLY A 33 -0.45 -3.08 0.76
N ASP A 34 -0.47 -1.77 0.65
CA ASP A 34 0.16 -1.03 -0.45
C ASP A 34 1.17 -0.04 0.12
N PHE A 35 2.46 -0.32 -0.10
CA PHE A 35 3.56 0.52 0.38
C PHE A 35 3.66 1.88 -0.32
N ARG A 36 2.87 2.11 -1.40
CA ARG A 36 2.82 3.38 -2.12
C ARG A 36 1.86 4.38 -1.49
N GLN A 37 1.10 3.99 -0.45
CA GLN A 37 0.09 4.85 0.16
C GLN A 37 0.68 5.82 1.18
N THR A 38 1.06 5.33 2.37
CA THR A 38 1.54 6.17 3.46
C THR A 38 2.60 5.43 4.28
N LEU A 39 3.65 6.14 4.70
CA LEU A 39 4.62 5.63 5.66
C LEU A 39 3.96 5.48 7.06
N PRO A 40 4.58 4.73 8.01
CA PRO A 40 4.10 4.72 9.39
C PRO A 40 4.25 6.12 9.98
N VAL A 41 3.17 6.63 10.59
CA VAL A 41 3.17 7.97 11.21
C VAL A 41 3.86 7.87 12.56
N ILE A 42 4.91 8.66 12.76
CA ILE A 42 5.61 8.81 14.04
C ILE A 42 5.61 10.30 14.39
N LEU A 43 5.34 10.62 15.66
CA LEU A 43 5.31 12.02 16.09
C LEU A 43 6.75 12.55 16.19
N ASN A 44 7.00 13.73 15.60
CA ASN A 44 8.32 14.39 15.59
C ASN A 44 9.44 13.52 14.99
N SER A 45 9.12 12.63 14.05
CA SER A 45 10.12 11.80 13.38
C SER A 45 10.94 12.57 12.36
N THR A 46 12.17 12.09 12.17
CA THR A 46 12.93 12.38 10.95
C THR A 46 12.50 11.43 9.83
N PRO A 47 12.78 11.76 8.55
CA PRO A 47 12.55 10.82 7.45
C PRO A 47 13.25 9.47 7.64
N ALA A 48 14.42 9.46 8.29
CA ALA A 48 15.13 8.22 8.62
C ALA A 48 14.36 7.36 9.63
N ASP A 49 13.69 7.97 10.61
CA ASP A 49 12.87 7.26 11.59
C ASP A 49 11.64 6.61 10.93
N GLU A 50 10.99 7.33 10.01
CA GLU A 50 9.84 6.82 9.24
C GLU A 50 10.22 5.62 8.36
N LEU A 51 11.36 5.71 7.67
CA LEU A 51 11.91 4.60 6.90
C LEU A 51 12.26 3.42 7.82
N ASN A 52 12.90 3.69 8.95
CA ASN A 52 13.24 2.66 9.94
C ASN A 52 12.00 2.05 10.60
N ALA A 53 10.86 2.72 10.62
CA ALA A 53 9.60 2.16 11.11
C ALA A 53 8.92 1.22 10.10
N CYS A 54 9.27 1.29 8.82
CA CYS A 54 8.64 0.50 7.78
C CYS A 54 8.86 -1.00 7.97
N LEU A 55 7.84 -1.80 7.65
CA LEU A 55 7.91 -3.27 7.68
C LEU A 55 9.10 -3.84 6.91
N LYS A 56 9.49 -3.19 5.79
CA LYS A 56 10.64 -3.58 4.97
C LYS A 56 11.98 -3.55 5.70
N THR A 57 12.09 -2.78 6.79
CA THR A 57 13.32 -2.71 7.61
C THR A 57 13.29 -3.66 8.80
N SER A 58 12.25 -4.48 8.94
CA SER A 58 12.20 -5.53 9.95
C SER A 58 13.16 -6.66 9.60
N PRO A 59 13.87 -7.26 10.58
CA PRO A 59 14.65 -8.49 10.36
C PRO A 59 13.80 -9.65 9.85
N LEU A 60 12.48 -9.63 10.07
CA LEU A 60 11.54 -10.65 9.62
C LEU A 60 11.22 -10.53 8.13
N TRP A 61 11.48 -9.37 7.51
CA TRP A 61 11.13 -9.11 6.11
C TRP A 61 11.83 -10.07 5.14
N LYS A 62 13.03 -10.56 5.47
CA LYS A 62 13.77 -11.54 4.66
C LYS A 62 13.06 -12.89 4.49
N PHE A 63 12.08 -13.19 5.35
CA PHE A 63 11.27 -14.41 5.27
C PHE A 63 9.93 -14.19 4.57
N VAL A 64 9.61 -12.96 4.17
CA VAL A 64 8.35 -12.63 3.51
C VAL A 64 8.46 -12.95 2.03
N GLU A 65 7.62 -13.87 1.57
CA GLU A 65 7.38 -14.07 0.15
C GLU A 65 6.42 -13.01 -0.37
N ARG A 66 6.72 -12.45 -1.55
CA ARG A 66 6.00 -11.30 -2.11
C ARG A 66 5.12 -11.73 -3.27
N PHE A 67 3.83 -11.48 -3.13
CA PHE A 67 2.85 -11.62 -4.19
C PHE A 67 2.30 -10.25 -4.58
N THR A 68 2.28 -9.95 -5.88
CA THR A 68 1.83 -8.64 -6.39
C THR A 68 0.51 -8.82 -7.13
N LEU A 69 -0.54 -8.12 -6.68
CA LEU A 69 -1.79 -8.01 -7.41
C LEU A 69 -1.63 -6.95 -8.52
N LYS A 70 -1.76 -7.38 -9.78
CA LYS A 70 -1.58 -6.51 -10.96
C LYS A 70 -2.88 -5.92 -11.50
N SER A 71 -4.02 -6.52 -11.17
CA SER A 71 -5.31 -6.14 -11.73
C SER A 71 -6.10 -5.24 -10.78
N ASN A 72 -6.38 -4.01 -11.19
CA ASN A 72 -7.29 -3.12 -10.48
C ASN A 72 -8.75 -3.53 -10.73
N ILE A 73 -9.26 -4.40 -9.85
CA ILE A 73 -10.62 -4.94 -9.98
C ILE A 73 -11.71 -3.87 -9.87
N ARG A 74 -11.47 -2.75 -9.17
CA ARG A 74 -12.46 -1.66 -9.02
C ARG A 74 -12.82 -1.03 -10.36
N VAL A 75 -11.88 -1.01 -11.29
CA VAL A 75 -12.05 -0.38 -12.60
C VAL A 75 -12.35 -1.39 -13.70
N ARG A 76 -11.80 -2.60 -13.57
CA ARG A 76 -12.00 -3.70 -14.54
C ARG A 76 -13.47 -3.95 -14.88
N PHE A 77 -14.35 -3.87 -13.89
CA PHE A 77 -15.79 -4.13 -14.09
C PHE A 77 -16.61 -2.88 -14.41
N CYS A 78 -16.00 -1.69 -14.35
CA CYS A 78 -16.73 -0.45 -14.51
C CYS A 78 -17.01 -0.06 -15.98
N ARG A 79 -16.34 -0.71 -16.95
CA ARG A 79 -16.45 -0.46 -18.40
C ARG A 79 -16.43 1.05 -18.75
N ASN A 80 -15.58 1.80 -18.05
CA ASN A 80 -15.48 3.25 -18.19
C ASN A 80 -14.03 3.62 -18.49
N GLU A 81 -13.77 4.04 -19.72
CA GLU A 81 -12.42 4.41 -20.19
C GLU A 81 -11.81 5.57 -19.40
N ALA A 82 -12.62 6.55 -18.98
CA ALA A 82 -12.12 7.66 -18.18
C ALA A 82 -11.69 7.20 -16.77
N ALA A 83 -12.38 6.21 -16.20
CA ALA A 83 -11.98 5.61 -14.93
C ALA A 83 -10.71 4.74 -15.07
N GLN A 84 -10.56 4.04 -16.20
CA GLN A 84 -9.34 3.29 -16.53
C GLN A 84 -8.15 4.22 -16.68
N HIS A 85 -8.27 5.24 -17.51
CA HIS A 85 -7.24 6.27 -17.69
C HIS A 85 -6.86 6.95 -16.36
N PHE A 86 -7.84 7.22 -15.49
CA PHE A 86 -7.56 7.81 -14.19
C PHE A 86 -6.79 6.85 -13.27
N ALA A 87 -7.15 5.56 -13.26
CA ALA A 87 -6.43 4.55 -12.50
C ALA A 87 -5.01 4.33 -13.01
N ASP A 88 -4.79 4.42 -14.32
CA ASP A 88 -3.46 4.31 -14.92
C ASP A 88 -2.60 5.52 -14.50
N ILE A 89 -3.15 6.73 -14.46
CA ILE A 89 -2.46 7.91 -13.89
C ILE A 89 -2.09 7.66 -12.42
N LEU A 90 -3.05 7.22 -11.59
CA LEU A 90 -2.77 6.94 -10.16
C LEU A 90 -1.69 5.87 -9.98
N GLN A 91 -1.66 4.87 -10.86
CA GLN A 91 -0.63 3.84 -10.86
C GLN A 91 0.74 4.43 -11.19
N GLN A 92 0.83 5.29 -12.22
CA GLN A 92 2.08 5.98 -12.58
C GLN A 92 2.58 6.90 -11.46
N ILE A 93 1.67 7.62 -10.78
CA ILE A 93 2.02 8.45 -9.61
C ILE A 93 2.58 7.56 -8.49
N GLY A 94 1.91 6.45 -8.18
CA GLY A 94 2.37 5.52 -7.15
C GLY A 94 3.69 4.82 -7.47
N GLU A 95 4.06 4.71 -8.75
CA GLU A 95 5.34 4.16 -9.22
C GLU A 95 6.43 5.21 -9.37
N GLY A 96 6.09 6.51 -9.27
CA GLY A 96 7.02 7.61 -9.51
C GLY A 96 7.42 7.77 -10.98
N THR A 97 6.61 7.27 -11.91
CA THR A 97 6.85 7.35 -13.36
C THR A 97 6.05 8.47 -14.03
N PHE A 98 5.13 9.11 -13.30
CA PHE A 98 4.37 10.24 -13.80
C PHE A 98 5.27 11.47 -13.96
N PRO A 99 5.13 12.27 -15.04
CA PRO A 99 5.96 13.45 -15.26
C PRO A 99 5.89 14.45 -14.11
N THR A 100 7.05 14.89 -13.64
CA THR A 100 7.21 15.95 -12.65
C THR A 100 7.92 17.15 -13.27
N ASP A 101 7.68 18.34 -12.73
CA ASP A 101 8.41 19.54 -13.12
C ASP A 101 9.85 19.57 -12.56
N SER A 102 10.56 20.69 -12.78
CA SER A 102 11.93 20.90 -12.28
C SER A 102 12.05 20.88 -10.76
N ASN A 103 10.94 21.06 -10.04
CA ASN A 103 10.88 21.05 -8.57
C ASN A 103 10.47 19.67 -8.02
N GLY A 104 10.18 18.70 -8.90
CA GLY A 104 9.67 17.38 -8.51
C GLY A 104 8.18 17.37 -8.17
N GLU A 105 7.43 18.43 -8.53
CA GLU A 105 6.01 18.53 -8.29
C GLU A 105 5.18 17.96 -9.45
N ILE A 106 4.01 17.41 -9.11
CA ILE A 106 3.04 16.89 -10.07
C ILE A 106 2.01 17.98 -10.35
N SER A 107 1.95 18.43 -11.60
CA SER A 107 0.91 19.37 -12.05
C SER A 107 -0.38 18.62 -12.39
N PHE A 108 -1.43 18.84 -11.60
CA PHE A 108 -2.77 18.33 -11.91
C PHE A 108 -3.52 19.32 -12.79
N THR A 109 -4.03 18.86 -13.93
CA THR A 109 -4.93 19.64 -14.78
C THR A 109 -6.37 19.59 -14.24
N ASP A 110 -7.21 20.56 -14.59
CA ASP A 110 -8.64 20.59 -14.20
C ASP A 110 -9.41 19.32 -14.60
N ASP A 111 -8.96 18.66 -15.67
CA ASP A 111 -9.46 17.37 -16.15
C ASP A 111 -9.30 16.25 -15.09
N PHE A 112 -8.30 16.35 -14.21
CA PHE A 112 -8.08 15.39 -13.12
C PHE A 112 -9.24 15.40 -12.11
N ALA A 113 -9.78 16.58 -11.76
CA ALA A 113 -10.91 16.70 -10.85
C ALA A 113 -12.21 16.16 -11.46
N LEU A 114 -12.40 16.33 -12.77
CA LEU A 114 -13.55 15.78 -13.50
C LEU A 114 -13.50 14.25 -13.58
N LYS A 115 -12.31 13.70 -13.85
CA LYS A 115 -12.04 12.25 -13.86
C LYS A 115 -12.21 11.64 -12.46
N LEU A 116 -11.81 12.33 -11.40
CA LEU A 116 -12.04 11.90 -10.01
C LEU A 116 -13.53 11.72 -9.70
N LYS A 117 -14.38 12.66 -10.12
CA LYS A 117 -15.85 12.55 -9.95
C LYS A 117 -16.40 11.33 -10.68
N ARG A 118 -15.94 11.06 -11.90
CA ARG A 118 -16.34 9.87 -12.70
C ARG A 118 -15.85 8.57 -12.06
N PHE A 119 -14.64 8.56 -11.48
CA PHE A 119 -14.09 7.41 -10.77
C PHE A 119 -14.88 7.08 -9.49
N LYS A 120 -15.37 8.09 -8.75
CA LYS A 120 -16.23 7.85 -7.58
C LYS A 120 -17.49 7.07 -7.95
N ASN A 121 -18.12 7.37 -9.10
CA ASN A 121 -19.29 6.64 -9.59
C ASN A 121 -19.01 5.17 -9.96
N CYS A 122 -17.75 4.84 -10.24
CA CYS A 122 -17.31 3.46 -10.44
C CYS A 122 -17.09 2.70 -9.13
N SER A 123 -16.67 3.40 -8.08
CA SER A 123 -16.33 2.81 -6.78
C SER A 123 -17.57 2.47 -5.94
N THR A 124 -18.71 3.13 -6.18
CA THR A 124 -19.98 2.88 -5.47
C THR A 124 -20.74 1.64 -5.95
N LYS A 125 -20.39 1.04 -7.10
CA LYS A 125 -21.10 -0.12 -7.64
C LYS A 125 -20.74 -1.47 -6.98
N PHE A 126 -19.85 -1.49 -5.99
CA PHE A 126 -19.43 -2.73 -5.30
C PHE A 126 -19.84 -2.80 -3.81
N ILE A 127 -20.59 -1.84 -3.28
CA ILE A 127 -21.16 -1.92 -1.90
C ILE A 127 -22.67 -2.26 -1.95
N GLN A 128 -23.07 -3.10 -2.90
CA GLN A 128 -24.36 -3.79 -2.86
C GLN A 128 -24.15 -5.25 -3.30
N ALA A 129 -23.71 -6.06 -2.34
CA ALA A 129 -23.98 -7.49 -2.22
C ALA A 129 -23.75 -7.87 -0.75
#